data_AF-V2WMD5-F1
#
_entry.id   AF-V2WMD5-F1
#
_cell.length_a   1.000
_cell.length_b   1.000
_cell.length_c   1.000
_cell.angle_alpha   90.00
_cell.angle_beta   90.00
_cell.angle_gamma   90.00
#
_symmetry.space_group_name_H-M   'P 1'
#
loop_
_entity.id
_entity.type
_entity.pdbx_description
1 polymer ?
#
loop_
_entity_poly.entity_id
_entity_poly.type
_entity_poly.pdbx_seq_one_letter_code
_entity_poly.pdbx_strand_id
1 'polypeptide(L)'
;MGRIDLLDPTHKVQFLVELFRRGSRQKQRAPHRNHGSNSTQDLKTSRPRHRHDVDDVVRTCFIDDFTSSTASSDDMSDRMRGVERDHEYFCDSSTGDDQCCLLRVEDTLFRVLRLVLCRDNSVFSKRLWFGRRKGSETLALPGDVERFRDLLWALHTLPPDFHFGSQFSELENQHYTHLHDVPLPRLLNIAELASEYSYPTFQHWAVEKIYYTLLHSSFEPFTALNTPTSSISTSSSITLVTLGNGLSSSKHIDPDVLYGRIMEISLKTQHHRLLDLLVQQLITKVLWCDYVPGSALIRVMKRHHRSHKMIDILLGAVHYRMLINLPQFEQPPPHNTFSPPQPLFPYEMAIEERMEFLAAHHSLTQLWKKTKNNAPELRTQSHEASASSPPSSKRSSKKLRSSRRASANSSESDKHLPHDLHSSCKNTWRRVWLSACSYAENQIRRHSGSPCDVLGMLKVTMLRVRKLTADDCSICLHCSLEGLEALDVLRDQVIDGLPGMFSYT
;
A
#
# COMPACT_ATOMS: atom_id res chain seq x y z
N MET A 1 31.59 13.89 33.50
CA MET A 1 30.16 13.54 33.35
C MET A 1 29.56 14.43 32.28
N GLY A 2 29.63 14.01 31.02
CA GLY A 2 29.00 14.73 29.91
C GLY A 2 27.55 14.25 29.74
N ARG A 3 26.59 15.18 29.77
CA ARG A 3 25.21 14.91 29.37
C ARG A 3 25.23 14.59 27.87
N ILE A 4 24.86 13.36 27.52
CA ILE A 4 24.55 13.00 26.15
C ILE A 4 23.19 13.65 25.87
N ASP A 5 23.19 14.74 25.11
CA ASP A 5 21.97 15.39 24.69
C ASP A 5 21.14 14.41 23.86
N LEU A 6 19.98 14.10 24.43
CA LEU A 6 19.01 13.12 23.97
C LEU A 6 18.47 13.61 22.61
N LEU A 7 18.82 12.90 21.54
CA LEU A 7 18.34 13.10 20.17
C LEU A 7 16.88 13.59 20.09
N ASP A 8 16.68 14.62 19.26
CA ASP A 8 15.40 15.24 18.88
C ASP A 8 14.32 14.16 18.59
N PRO A 9 13.12 14.26 19.20
CA PRO A 9 12.00 13.35 18.94
C PRO A 9 11.65 13.17 17.46
N THR A 10 11.85 14.18 16.62
CA THR A 10 11.57 14.10 15.17
C THR A 10 12.50 13.13 14.46
N HIS A 11 13.78 13.08 14.84
CA HIS A 11 14.75 12.11 14.32
C HIS A 11 14.42 10.67 14.73
N LYS A 12 13.75 10.45 15.87
CA LYS A 12 13.32 9.11 16.29
C LYS A 12 12.17 8.59 15.43
N VAL A 13 11.25 9.45 15.01
CA VAL A 13 10.16 9.06 14.09
C VAL A 13 10.70 8.79 12.69
N GLN A 14 11.58 9.65 12.18
CA GLN A 14 12.26 9.44 10.89
C GLN A 14 13.08 8.13 10.91
N PHE A 15 13.83 7.86 11.98
CA PHE A 15 14.57 6.62 12.14
C PHE A 15 13.66 5.38 12.25
N LEU A 16 12.51 5.49 12.92
CA LEU A 16 11.51 4.42 12.96
C LEU A 16 10.95 4.15 11.55
N VAL A 17 10.59 5.17 10.79
CA VAL A 17 10.09 5.05 9.40
C VAL A 17 11.16 4.50 8.46
N GLU A 18 12.41 4.94 8.59
CA GLU A 18 13.53 4.44 7.78
C GLU A 18 13.84 2.97 8.12
N LEU A 19 13.68 2.56 9.39
CA LEU A 19 13.74 1.17 9.82
C LEU A 19 12.57 0.34 9.27
N PHE A 20 11.34 0.88 9.28
CA PHE A 20 10.17 0.25 8.64
C PHE A 20 10.41 0.05 7.12
N ARG A 21 11.11 0.98 6.45
CA ARG A 21 11.43 0.89 5.02
C ARG A 21 12.59 -0.06 4.71
N ARG A 22 13.58 -0.19 5.61
CA ARG A 22 14.73 -1.10 5.46
C ARG A 22 14.37 -2.56 5.66
N GLY A 23 13.47 -2.89 6.60
CA GLY A 23 12.99 -4.26 6.81
C GLY A 23 12.27 -4.86 5.58
N SER A 24 11.52 -4.05 4.83
CA SER A 24 10.77 -4.49 3.66
C SER A 24 11.62 -4.88 2.44
N ARG A 25 12.89 -4.47 2.36
CA ARG A 25 13.73 -4.68 1.15
C ARG A 25 14.50 -6.01 1.13
N GLN A 26 14.53 -6.76 2.23
CA GLN A 26 15.41 -7.94 2.35
C GLN A 26 14.73 -9.28 1.98
N LYS A 27 13.44 -9.28 1.63
CA LYS A 27 12.64 -10.48 1.30
C LYS A 27 12.42 -10.67 -0.21
N GLN A 28 13.49 -10.79 -1.00
CA GLN A 28 13.44 -11.35 -2.37
C GLN A 28 14.50 -12.44 -2.62
N ARG A 29 14.83 -13.24 -1.60
CA ARG A 29 15.49 -14.53 -1.82
C ARG A 29 14.64 -15.64 -1.21
N ALA A 30 13.73 -16.19 -2.03
CA ALA A 30 13.05 -17.43 -1.71
C ALA A 30 14.06 -18.59 -1.73
N PRO A 31 14.01 -19.53 -0.78
CA PRO A 31 14.81 -20.75 -0.84
C PRO A 31 14.29 -21.66 -1.96
N HIS A 32 15.19 -22.08 -2.84
CA HIS A 32 14.97 -23.13 -3.83
C HIS A 32 14.45 -24.39 -3.12
N ARG A 33 13.16 -24.71 -3.30
CA ARG A 33 12.61 -26.03 -2.97
C ARG A 33 13.12 -27.02 -4.02
N ASN A 34 14.09 -27.86 -3.63
CA ASN A 34 14.46 -29.06 -4.38
C ASN A 34 13.29 -30.04 -4.40
N HIS A 35 12.64 -30.20 -5.54
CA HIS A 35 11.72 -31.30 -5.79
C HIS A 35 12.51 -32.51 -6.30
N GLY A 36 12.49 -33.57 -5.50
CA GLY A 36 13.01 -34.89 -5.87
C GLY A 36 12.21 -35.49 -7.03
N SER A 37 12.96 -35.97 -8.01
CA SER A 37 12.53 -36.75 -9.17
C SER A 37 12.14 -38.18 -8.79
N ASN A 38 10.97 -38.63 -9.26
CA ASN A 38 10.64 -40.01 -9.66
C ASN A 38 9.41 -39.93 -10.60
N SER A 39 9.63 -39.97 -11.91
CA SER A 39 9.53 -41.15 -12.78
C SER A 39 8.10 -41.50 -13.23
N THR A 40 7.85 -41.17 -14.49
CA THR A 40 7.05 -41.89 -15.51
C THR A 40 5.59 -42.24 -15.21
N GLN A 41 4.67 -41.54 -15.86
CA GLN A 41 3.82 -42.16 -16.89
C GLN A 41 3.10 -41.12 -17.77
N ASP A 42 2.98 -41.49 -19.04
CA ASP A 42 2.36 -40.81 -20.16
C ASP A 42 0.97 -40.22 -19.86
N LEU A 43 0.69 -39.03 -20.43
CA LEU A 43 -0.60 -38.69 -21.05
C LEU A 43 -0.53 -37.31 -21.76
N LYS A 44 -0.61 -37.39 -23.09
CA LYS A 44 -1.22 -36.46 -24.07
C LYS A 44 -1.22 -34.96 -23.74
N THR A 45 -0.37 -34.25 -24.49
CA THR A 45 -0.27 -32.80 -24.61
C THR A 45 -1.52 -32.18 -25.26
N SER A 46 -2.41 -31.58 -24.45
CA SER A 46 -3.36 -30.57 -24.91
C SER A 46 -2.72 -29.18 -24.82
N ARG A 47 -2.54 -28.54 -25.97
CA ARG A 47 -2.04 -27.16 -26.13
C ARG A 47 -2.83 -26.16 -25.27
N PRO A 48 -2.17 -25.22 -24.55
CA PRO A 48 -2.88 -24.15 -23.88
C PRO A 48 -3.34 -23.11 -24.92
N ARG A 49 -4.65 -22.87 -24.92
CA ARG A 49 -5.30 -21.82 -25.71
C ARG A 49 -4.72 -20.45 -25.36
N HIS A 50 -4.44 -19.71 -26.43
CA HIS A 50 -4.20 -18.27 -26.48
C HIS A 50 -5.16 -17.55 -25.52
N ARG A 51 -4.61 -16.82 -24.53
CA ARG A 51 -5.39 -15.91 -23.70
C ARG A 51 -5.99 -14.85 -24.61
N HIS A 52 -7.32 -14.81 -24.65
CA HIS A 52 -8.10 -13.75 -25.25
C HIS A 52 -7.98 -12.49 -24.42
N ASP A 53 -7.61 -11.43 -25.12
CA ASP A 53 -8.03 -10.05 -24.99
C ASP A 53 -9.14 -9.81 -23.94
N VAL A 54 -8.77 -9.25 -22.79
CA VAL A 54 -9.71 -8.82 -21.73
C VAL A 54 -10.08 -7.34 -21.90
N ASP A 55 -9.45 -6.64 -22.84
CA ASP A 55 -9.69 -5.21 -23.08
C ASP A 55 -10.86 -4.92 -24.03
N ASP A 56 -11.45 -5.95 -24.66
CA ASP A 56 -12.53 -5.76 -25.65
C ASP A 56 -13.95 -5.80 -25.05
N VAL A 57 -14.11 -6.31 -23.82
CA VAL A 57 -15.44 -6.44 -23.17
C VAL A 57 -15.89 -5.13 -22.51
N VAL A 58 -14.97 -4.27 -22.06
CA VAL A 58 -15.33 -2.94 -21.55
C VAL A 58 -15.64 -1.96 -22.70
N ARG A 59 -15.14 -2.23 -23.91
CA ARG A 59 -15.39 -1.41 -25.11
C ARG A 59 -16.77 -1.56 -25.70
N THR A 60 -17.41 -2.73 -25.56
CA THR A 60 -18.66 -3.04 -26.27
C THR A 60 -19.89 -2.38 -25.65
N CYS A 61 -19.88 -2.03 -24.36
CA CYS A 61 -21.03 -1.35 -23.73
C CYS A 61 -21.15 0.13 -24.13
N PHE A 62 -20.09 0.76 -24.63
CA PHE A 62 -20.10 2.19 -24.98
C PHE A 62 -20.48 2.47 -26.43
N ILE A 63 -20.48 1.46 -27.32
CA ILE A 63 -20.71 1.69 -28.75
C ILE A 63 -22.20 1.65 -29.10
N ASP A 64 -23.00 0.86 -28.38
CA ASP A 64 -24.40 0.61 -28.77
C ASP A 64 -25.42 1.65 -28.26
N ASP A 65 -25.10 2.41 -27.19
CA ASP A 65 -26.02 3.44 -26.65
C ASP A 65 -25.91 4.83 -27.31
N PHE A 66 -24.98 5.01 -28.26
CA PHE A 66 -24.83 6.25 -29.04
C PHE A 66 -25.54 6.21 -30.39
N THR A 67 -26.71 5.58 -30.45
CA THR A 67 -27.55 5.66 -31.65
C THR A 67 -27.96 7.12 -31.87
N SER A 68 -27.32 7.77 -32.86
CA SER A 68 -27.69 9.10 -33.34
C SER A 68 -29.18 9.07 -33.75
N SER A 69 -30.07 9.48 -32.84
CA SER A 69 -31.45 9.76 -33.19
C SER A 69 -31.42 10.90 -34.19
N THR A 70 -31.70 10.59 -35.46
CA THR A 70 -31.95 11.55 -36.53
C THR A 70 -33.27 12.26 -36.25
N ALA A 71 -33.29 13.12 -35.24
CA ALA A 71 -34.41 14.00 -34.95
C ALA A 71 -34.48 15.11 -36.00
N SER A 72 -35.70 15.51 -36.37
CA SER A 72 -35.92 16.58 -37.35
C SER A 72 -35.35 17.91 -36.84
N SER A 73 -34.94 18.77 -37.78
CA SER A 73 -34.27 20.06 -37.51
C SER A 73 -35.02 20.98 -36.53
N ASP A 74 -36.33 20.83 -36.38
CA ASP A 74 -37.15 21.67 -35.50
C ASP A 74 -37.05 21.26 -34.01
N ASP A 75 -36.76 19.99 -33.70
CA ASP A 75 -36.65 19.48 -32.30
C ASP A 75 -35.31 19.84 -31.63
N MET A 76 -34.29 20.25 -32.41
CA MET A 76 -32.98 20.62 -31.86
C MET A 76 -33.00 21.94 -31.08
N SER A 77 -33.92 22.85 -31.43
CA SER A 77 -34.01 24.17 -30.79
C SER A 77 -34.52 24.08 -29.36
N ASP A 78 -35.44 23.16 -29.07
CA ASP A 78 -36.00 22.98 -27.73
C ASP A 78 -35.04 22.19 -26.81
N ARG A 79 -34.30 21.22 -27.36
CA ARG A 79 -33.26 20.47 -26.62
C ARG A 79 -32.04 21.29 -26.22
N MET A 80 -31.84 22.45 -26.85
CA MET A 80 -30.77 23.42 -26.51
C MET A 80 -31.21 24.42 -25.43
N ARG A 81 -32.47 24.43 -25.03
CA ARG A 81 -32.99 25.35 -24.01
C ARG A 81 -32.47 24.92 -22.63
N GLY A 82 -31.67 25.77 -22.00
CA GLY A 82 -31.05 25.52 -20.68
C GLY A 82 -29.63 24.99 -20.71
N VAL A 83 -29.02 24.86 -21.90
CA VAL A 83 -27.63 24.43 -22.02
C VAL A 83 -26.70 25.64 -21.87
N GLU A 84 -25.83 25.58 -20.86
CA GLU A 84 -24.83 26.61 -20.56
C GLU A 84 -23.55 26.37 -21.37
N ARG A 85 -22.89 27.44 -21.81
CA ARG A 85 -21.59 27.35 -22.47
C ARG A 85 -20.49 27.40 -21.42
N ASP A 86 -19.54 26.48 -21.53
CA ASP A 86 -18.40 26.49 -20.63
C ASP A 86 -17.56 27.76 -20.79
N HIS A 87 -17.34 28.51 -19.71
CA HIS A 87 -16.65 29.80 -19.78
C HIS A 87 -15.16 29.69 -20.13
N GLU A 88 -14.53 28.55 -19.88
CA GLU A 88 -13.08 28.35 -20.10
C GLU A 88 -12.81 27.64 -21.45
N TYR A 89 -13.63 26.65 -21.79
CA TYR A 89 -13.41 25.76 -22.94
C TYR A 89 -14.45 25.93 -24.06
N PHE A 90 -15.29 26.97 -24.03
CA PHE A 90 -16.16 27.35 -25.14
C PHE A 90 -15.62 28.59 -25.87
N CYS A 91 -14.93 28.39 -26.99
CA CYS A 91 -14.41 29.50 -27.78
C CYS A 91 -15.46 30.02 -28.79
N ASP A 92 -15.94 31.25 -28.64
CA ASP A 92 -16.88 31.88 -29.60
C ASP A 92 -16.24 32.30 -30.93
N SER A 93 -14.94 32.03 -31.15
CA SER A 93 -14.27 32.48 -32.37
C SER A 93 -14.92 31.86 -33.62
N SER A 94 -15.32 32.72 -34.55
CA SER A 94 -15.89 32.37 -35.85
C SER A 94 -14.85 31.82 -36.83
N THR A 95 -13.61 31.66 -36.39
CA THR A 95 -12.46 31.35 -37.25
C THR A 95 -12.21 29.85 -37.23
N GLY A 96 -12.85 29.12 -38.14
CA GLY A 96 -12.54 27.71 -38.41
C GLY A 96 -13.45 26.70 -37.72
N ASP A 97 -14.77 26.87 -37.81
CA ASP A 97 -15.78 25.96 -37.29
C ASP A 97 -15.54 24.48 -37.65
N ASP A 98 -14.94 24.22 -38.80
CA ASP A 98 -14.67 22.88 -39.32
C ASP A 98 -13.69 22.05 -38.46
N GLN A 99 -12.84 22.71 -37.66
CA GLN A 99 -11.82 22.03 -36.84
C GLN A 99 -12.28 21.81 -35.40
N CYS A 100 -13.43 22.33 -34.99
CA CYS A 100 -13.96 22.16 -33.65
C CYS A 100 -14.97 21.02 -33.60
N CYS A 101 -15.18 20.49 -32.40
CA CYS A 101 -16.26 19.60 -32.06
C CYS A 101 -17.06 20.21 -30.90
N LEU A 102 -18.39 20.15 -30.99
CA LEU A 102 -19.27 20.52 -29.89
C LEU A 102 -19.51 19.28 -29.05
N LEU A 103 -19.08 19.31 -27.80
CA LEU A 103 -19.31 18.25 -26.82
C LEU A 103 -20.30 18.75 -25.78
N ARG A 104 -21.28 17.93 -25.39
CA ARG A 104 -22.21 18.23 -24.31
C ARG A 104 -21.96 17.25 -23.16
N VAL A 105 -21.63 17.77 -21.98
CA VAL A 105 -21.55 17.00 -20.73
C VAL A 105 -22.59 17.59 -19.79
N GLU A 106 -23.56 16.79 -19.37
CA GLU A 106 -24.75 17.27 -18.63
C GLU A 106 -25.44 18.43 -19.38
N ASP A 107 -25.57 19.59 -18.74
CA ASP A 107 -26.14 20.82 -19.29
C ASP A 107 -25.06 21.84 -19.69
N THR A 108 -23.81 21.40 -19.85
CA THR A 108 -22.69 22.26 -20.29
C THR A 108 -22.17 21.87 -21.67
N LEU A 109 -22.02 22.87 -22.55
CA LEU A 109 -21.41 22.75 -23.87
C LEU A 109 -19.93 23.15 -23.83
N PHE A 110 -19.12 22.32 -24.46
CA PHE A 110 -17.70 22.52 -24.69
C PHE A 110 -17.45 22.63 -26.19
N ARG A 111 -16.54 23.51 -26.60
CA ARG A 111 -16.12 23.65 -28.00
C ARG A 111 -14.62 23.39 -28.11
N VAL A 112 -14.27 22.15 -28.44
CA VAL A 112 -12.89 21.66 -28.35
C VAL A 112 -12.34 21.37 -29.75
N LEU A 113 -11.08 21.71 -29.99
CA LEU A 113 -10.41 21.40 -31.26
C LEU A 113 -10.30 19.88 -31.45
N ARG A 114 -10.65 19.40 -32.65
CA ARG A 114 -10.55 17.98 -33.02
C ARG A 114 -9.14 17.44 -32.82
N LEU A 115 -8.11 18.24 -33.13
CA LEU A 115 -6.71 17.85 -32.92
C LEU A 115 -6.40 17.52 -31.45
N VAL A 116 -6.98 18.27 -30.51
CA VAL A 116 -6.80 18.07 -29.06
C VAL A 116 -7.50 16.78 -28.60
N LEU A 117 -8.72 16.54 -29.07
CA LEU A 117 -9.46 15.32 -28.74
C LEU A 117 -8.83 14.07 -29.36
N CYS A 118 -8.27 14.18 -30.56
CA CYS A 118 -7.69 13.06 -31.30
C CYS A 118 -6.27 12.67 -30.86
N ARG A 119 -5.75 13.27 -29.79
CA ARG A 119 -4.45 12.89 -29.22
C ARG A 119 -4.47 11.44 -28.75
N ASP A 120 -3.28 10.82 -28.78
CA ASP A 120 -3.04 9.51 -28.15
C ASP A 120 -3.91 8.35 -28.68
N ASN A 121 -4.42 8.47 -29.92
CA ASN A 121 -5.35 7.51 -30.52
C ASN A 121 -6.61 7.24 -29.68
N SER A 122 -7.13 8.29 -29.03
CA SER A 122 -8.33 8.24 -28.21
C SER A 122 -9.54 7.67 -28.95
N VAL A 123 -10.59 7.34 -28.18
CA VAL A 123 -11.88 6.92 -28.75
C VAL A 123 -12.46 7.97 -29.71
N PHE A 124 -12.13 9.25 -29.50
CA PHE A 124 -12.57 10.35 -30.36
C PHE A 124 -11.90 10.32 -31.73
N SER A 125 -10.67 9.83 -31.85
CA SER A 125 -9.98 9.72 -33.16
C SER A 125 -10.79 8.87 -34.13
N LYS A 126 -11.27 7.71 -33.69
CA LYS A 126 -12.07 6.84 -34.58
C LYS A 126 -13.41 7.49 -34.94
N ARG A 127 -14.04 8.21 -34.01
CA ARG A 127 -15.37 8.79 -34.24
C ARG A 127 -15.32 10.05 -35.12
N LEU A 128 -14.36 10.94 -34.87
CA LEU A 128 -14.30 12.27 -35.49
C LEU A 128 -13.64 12.26 -36.87
N TRP A 129 -12.67 11.37 -37.13
CA TRP A 129 -11.98 11.33 -38.42
C TRP A 129 -12.79 10.64 -39.53
N PHE A 130 -13.62 9.65 -39.19
CA PHE A 130 -14.39 8.89 -40.18
C PHE A 130 -15.81 9.44 -40.41
N GLY A 131 -16.30 10.31 -39.52
CA GLY A 131 -17.59 10.98 -39.68
C GLY A 131 -17.55 12.09 -40.73
N ARG A 132 -17.76 11.76 -42.02
CA ARG A 132 -17.98 12.75 -43.11
C ARG A 132 -19.33 13.48 -43.00
N ARG A 133 -19.90 13.62 -41.80
CA ARG A 133 -21.15 14.34 -41.61
C ARG A 133 -20.85 15.84 -41.68
N LYS A 134 -21.34 16.47 -42.76
CA LYS A 134 -21.43 17.92 -42.91
C LYS A 134 -22.46 18.42 -41.89
N GLY A 135 -22.03 18.75 -40.69
CA GLY A 135 -22.88 19.36 -39.67
C GLY A 135 -22.22 19.38 -38.30
N SER A 136 -22.49 20.45 -37.55
CA SER A 136 -22.09 20.66 -36.16
C SER A 136 -22.85 19.73 -35.20
N GLU A 137 -22.78 18.42 -35.42
CA GLU A 137 -23.41 17.42 -34.56
C GLU A 137 -22.78 17.52 -33.15
N THR A 138 -23.62 17.80 -32.16
CA THR A 138 -23.20 17.87 -30.76
C THR A 138 -23.06 16.46 -30.22
N LEU A 139 -21.87 16.12 -29.73
CA LEU A 139 -21.58 14.83 -29.13
C LEU A 139 -21.89 14.89 -27.63
N ALA A 140 -22.98 14.26 -27.21
CA ALA A 140 -23.25 14.06 -25.79
C ALA A 140 -22.24 13.09 -25.17
N LEU A 141 -21.74 13.38 -23.98
CA LEU A 141 -20.83 12.55 -23.22
C LEU A 141 -21.42 12.35 -21.81
N PRO A 142 -21.38 11.13 -21.26
CA PRO A 142 -21.76 10.89 -19.88
C PRO A 142 -20.69 11.45 -18.94
N GLY A 143 -21.09 11.85 -17.74
CA GLY A 143 -20.16 12.24 -16.66
C GLY A 143 -20.43 13.62 -16.10
N ASP A 144 -19.57 14.02 -15.17
CA ASP A 144 -19.62 15.30 -14.46
C ASP A 144 -18.78 16.35 -15.20
N VAL A 145 -19.30 17.59 -15.23
CA VAL A 145 -18.70 18.72 -15.93
C VAL A 145 -17.29 19.05 -15.42
N GLU A 146 -17.07 19.04 -14.10
CA GLU A 146 -15.76 19.36 -13.51
C GLU A 146 -14.72 18.29 -13.83
N ARG A 147 -15.12 17.02 -13.79
CA ARG A 147 -14.23 15.92 -14.19
C ARG A 147 -13.78 16.09 -15.64
N PHE A 148 -14.70 16.45 -16.53
CA PHE A 148 -14.38 16.65 -17.94
C PHE A 148 -13.48 17.87 -18.15
N ARG A 149 -13.73 18.99 -17.44
CA ARG A 149 -12.82 20.16 -17.44
C ARG A 149 -11.40 19.78 -17.02
N ASP A 150 -11.25 18.94 -16.01
CA ASP A 150 -9.93 18.46 -15.57
C ASP A 150 -9.18 17.69 -16.65
N LEU A 151 -9.88 16.84 -17.41
CA LEU A 151 -9.29 16.17 -18.57
C LEU A 151 -8.91 17.18 -19.66
N LEU A 152 -9.81 18.10 -20.03
CA LEU A 152 -9.54 19.11 -21.05
C LEU A 152 -8.33 19.97 -20.69
N TRP A 153 -8.23 20.38 -19.42
CA TRP A 153 -7.08 21.09 -18.91
C TRP A 153 -5.78 20.31 -19.16
N ALA A 154 -5.76 19.01 -18.89
CA ALA A 154 -4.58 18.18 -19.15
C ALA A 154 -4.26 18.12 -20.66
N LEU A 155 -5.27 17.92 -21.51
CA LEU A 155 -5.11 17.83 -22.96
C LEU A 155 -4.60 19.15 -23.59
N HIS A 156 -4.96 20.29 -23.01
CA HIS A 156 -4.53 21.62 -23.46
C HIS A 156 -3.20 22.07 -22.86
N THR A 157 -2.92 21.70 -21.61
CA THR A 157 -1.72 22.17 -20.88
C THR A 157 -0.48 21.35 -21.24
N LEU A 158 -0.63 20.05 -21.47
CA LEU A 158 0.52 19.18 -21.78
C LEU A 158 0.91 19.30 -23.26
N PRO A 159 2.22 19.41 -23.60
CA PRO A 159 2.68 19.56 -24.98
C PRO A 159 2.17 18.46 -25.92
N PRO A 160 1.88 18.70 -27.22
CA PRO A 160 1.40 17.70 -28.17
C PRO A 160 2.25 16.42 -28.23
N ASP A 161 3.57 16.61 -28.22
CA ASP A 161 4.59 15.55 -28.28
C ASP A 161 4.94 14.97 -26.91
N PHE A 162 4.06 15.17 -25.93
CA PHE A 162 4.19 14.61 -24.60
C PHE A 162 4.08 13.09 -24.68
N HIS A 163 5.22 12.44 -24.87
CA HIS A 163 5.38 11.00 -24.78
C HIS A 163 6.20 10.70 -23.53
N PHE A 164 5.69 9.79 -22.70
CA PHE A 164 6.45 9.21 -21.59
C PHE A 164 7.53 8.28 -22.13
N GLY A 165 8.54 8.86 -22.77
CA GLY A 165 9.81 8.19 -22.95
C GLY A 165 10.47 8.05 -21.58
N SER A 166 11.12 6.93 -21.30
CA SER A 166 11.85 6.64 -20.05
C SER A 166 13.00 7.61 -19.74
N GLN A 167 13.14 8.68 -20.52
CA GLN A 167 14.21 9.67 -20.47
C GLN A 167 13.76 11.03 -19.98
N PHE A 168 12.49 11.21 -19.57
CA PHE A 168 12.09 12.35 -18.71
C PHE A 168 12.70 12.18 -17.31
N SER A 169 14.03 12.23 -17.28
CA SER A 169 14.88 12.32 -16.11
C SER A 169 14.71 13.73 -15.53
N GLU A 170 14.76 13.83 -14.20
CA GLU A 170 14.44 15.00 -13.36
C GLU A 170 15.01 16.36 -13.81
N LEU A 171 15.99 16.38 -14.72
CA LEU A 171 16.69 17.56 -15.22
C LEU A 171 15.90 18.44 -16.20
N GLU A 172 15.00 17.89 -17.03
CA GLU A 172 14.19 18.72 -17.96
C GLU A 172 12.93 19.34 -17.31
N ASN A 173 12.63 18.96 -16.06
CA ASN A 173 11.41 19.41 -15.37
C ASN A 173 11.46 20.86 -14.86
N GLN A 174 12.59 21.57 -14.99
CA GLN A 174 12.69 22.97 -14.53
C GLN A 174 11.77 23.94 -15.30
N HIS A 175 11.40 23.64 -16.55
CA HIS A 175 10.49 24.49 -17.32
C HIS A 175 9.01 24.27 -17.00
N TYR A 176 8.68 23.21 -16.25
CA TYR A 176 7.30 22.82 -15.94
C TYR A 176 7.01 22.82 -14.44
N THR A 177 7.54 23.81 -13.72
CA THR A 177 7.32 23.97 -12.26
C THR A 177 5.84 23.94 -11.89
N HIS A 178 4.96 24.54 -12.71
CA HIS A 178 3.52 24.55 -12.47
C HIS A 178 2.84 23.17 -12.54
N LEU A 179 3.45 22.17 -13.20
CA LEU A 179 2.92 20.81 -13.27
C LEU A 179 3.27 19.97 -12.02
N HIS A 180 3.97 20.54 -11.04
CA HIS A 180 4.24 19.86 -9.78
C HIS A 180 3.11 20.04 -8.76
N ASP A 181 2.34 21.13 -8.84
CA ASP A 181 1.33 21.49 -7.84
C ASP A 181 -0.10 21.18 -8.29
N VAL A 182 -0.29 20.15 -9.12
CA VAL A 182 -1.62 19.74 -9.57
C VAL A 182 -2.36 19.08 -8.39
N PRO A 183 -3.55 19.56 -7.99
CA PRO A 183 -4.26 19.03 -6.85
C PRO A 183 -4.65 17.56 -7.09
N LEU A 184 -4.52 16.73 -6.06
CA LEU A 184 -4.79 15.29 -6.14
C LEU A 184 -6.18 14.95 -6.70
N PRO A 185 -7.28 15.64 -6.32
CA PRO A 185 -8.60 15.36 -6.90
C PRO A 185 -8.65 15.50 -8.43
N ARG A 186 -7.98 16.53 -8.98
CA ARG A 186 -7.86 16.75 -10.43
C ARG A 186 -7.07 15.63 -11.10
N LEU A 187 -5.96 15.19 -10.49
CA LEU A 187 -5.18 14.05 -11.01
C LEU A 187 -6.00 12.76 -11.06
N LEU A 188 -6.86 12.51 -10.07
CA LEU A 188 -7.75 11.35 -10.06
C LEU A 188 -8.80 11.42 -11.17
N ASN A 189 -9.39 12.61 -11.38
CA ASN A 189 -10.35 12.84 -12.46
C ASN A 189 -9.70 12.58 -13.84
N ILE A 190 -8.47 13.08 -14.04
CA ILE A 190 -7.70 12.89 -15.27
C ILE A 190 -7.38 11.41 -15.47
N ALA A 191 -6.86 10.70 -14.45
CA ALA A 191 -6.51 9.29 -14.57
C ALA A 191 -7.72 8.41 -14.93
N GLU A 192 -8.88 8.68 -14.33
CA GLU A 192 -10.12 7.94 -14.60
C GLU A 192 -10.66 8.21 -15.99
N LEU A 193 -10.82 9.48 -16.39
CA LEU A 193 -11.35 9.81 -17.71
C LEU A 193 -10.37 9.50 -18.84
N ALA A 194 -9.07 9.61 -18.60
CA ALA A 194 -8.06 9.18 -19.55
C ALA A 194 -8.13 7.66 -19.79
N SER A 195 -8.40 6.88 -18.73
CA SER A 195 -8.70 5.45 -18.88
C SER A 195 -9.95 5.21 -19.73
N GLU A 196 -11.03 5.96 -19.44
CA GLU A 196 -12.34 5.80 -20.08
C GLU A 196 -12.30 6.14 -21.57
N TYR A 197 -11.69 7.27 -21.93
CA TYR A 197 -11.60 7.74 -23.31
C TYR A 197 -10.35 7.24 -24.07
N SER A 198 -9.60 6.29 -23.48
CA SER A 198 -8.40 5.67 -24.07
C SER A 198 -7.28 6.68 -24.41
N TYR A 199 -6.88 7.50 -23.44
CA TYR A 199 -5.68 8.34 -23.48
C TYR A 199 -4.55 7.74 -22.60
N PRO A 200 -3.88 6.66 -23.05
CA PRO A 200 -2.89 5.92 -22.23
C PRO A 200 -1.73 6.78 -21.69
N THR A 201 -1.23 7.72 -22.46
CA THR A 201 -0.12 8.62 -22.07
C THR A 201 -0.55 9.57 -20.96
N PHE A 202 -1.76 10.12 -21.04
CA PHE A 202 -2.32 11.00 -20.01
C PHE A 202 -2.71 10.23 -18.75
N GLN A 203 -3.23 9.01 -18.92
CA GLN A 203 -3.50 8.09 -17.81
C GLN A 203 -2.22 7.78 -17.05
N HIS A 204 -1.17 7.35 -17.75
CA HIS A 204 0.12 7.02 -17.14
C HIS A 204 0.73 8.23 -16.43
N TRP A 205 0.70 9.40 -17.06
CA TRP A 205 1.13 10.66 -16.44
C TRP A 205 0.44 10.96 -15.11
N ALA A 206 -0.89 10.90 -15.11
CA ALA A 206 -1.68 11.23 -13.93
C ALA A 206 -1.40 10.22 -12.80
N VAL A 207 -1.29 8.92 -13.13
CA VAL A 207 -0.96 7.86 -12.17
C VAL A 207 0.42 8.03 -11.57
N GLU A 208 1.44 8.33 -12.38
CA GLU A 208 2.80 8.63 -11.89
C GLU A 208 2.80 9.87 -10.98
N LYS A 209 2.08 10.93 -11.36
CA LYS A 209 1.94 12.13 -10.51
C LYS A 209 1.23 11.84 -9.19
N ILE A 210 0.19 10.98 -9.20
CA ILE A 210 -0.46 10.50 -7.96
C ILE A 210 0.56 9.75 -7.10
N TYR A 211 1.35 8.84 -7.70
CA TYR A 211 2.40 8.10 -7.00
C TYR A 211 3.42 9.04 -6.34
N TYR A 212 3.95 10.03 -7.07
CA TYR A 212 4.87 11.01 -6.50
C TYR A 212 4.21 11.85 -5.41
N THR A 213 2.97 12.26 -5.60
CA THR A 213 2.22 13.04 -4.58
C THR A 213 2.07 12.24 -3.28
N LEU A 214 1.73 10.94 -3.37
CA LEU A 214 1.66 10.06 -2.21
C LEU A 214 3.02 9.77 -1.59
N LEU A 215 4.07 9.65 -2.40
CA LEU A 215 5.42 9.40 -1.92
C LEU A 215 5.91 10.57 -1.06
N HIS A 216 5.68 11.81 -1.50
CA HIS A 216 6.11 13.02 -0.79
C HIS A 216 5.20 13.38 0.40
N SER A 217 3.89 13.13 0.30
CA SER A 217 2.97 13.39 1.42
C SER A 217 3.15 12.43 2.61
N SER A 218 3.81 11.29 2.41
CA SER A 218 4.06 10.30 3.46
C SER A 218 5.00 10.76 4.59
N PHE A 219 5.63 11.92 4.43
CA PHE A 219 6.72 12.37 5.30
C PHE A 219 6.34 13.42 6.35
N GLU A 220 5.09 13.90 6.38
CA GLU A 220 4.64 14.83 7.42
C GLU A 220 4.28 14.05 8.69
N PRO A 221 5.08 14.16 9.78
CA PRO A 221 4.79 13.45 11.02
C PRO A 221 3.49 13.98 11.63
N PHE A 222 2.47 13.12 11.75
CA PHE A 222 1.14 13.39 12.31
C PHE A 222 1.13 13.79 13.81
N THR A 223 2.25 14.25 14.37
CA THR A 223 2.48 14.49 15.80
C THR A 223 1.65 15.62 16.43
N ALA A 224 0.77 16.32 15.70
CA ALA A 224 0.13 17.54 16.20
C ALA A 224 -1.39 17.48 16.48
N LEU A 225 -2.13 16.41 16.15
CA LEU A 225 -3.61 16.52 16.06
C LEU A 225 -4.46 15.92 17.19
N ASN A 226 -3.90 15.13 18.12
CA ASN A 226 -4.71 14.43 19.12
C ASN A 226 -4.36 14.78 20.58
N THR A 227 -4.04 16.05 20.88
CA THR A 227 -4.17 16.53 22.26
C THR A 227 -5.62 16.96 22.47
N PRO A 228 -6.39 16.29 23.34
CA PRO A 228 -7.74 16.74 23.69
C PRO A 228 -7.62 18.01 24.52
N THR A 229 -7.67 19.17 23.86
CA THR A 229 -7.78 20.47 24.53
C THR A 229 -9.22 20.62 25.01
N SER A 230 -9.49 20.14 26.22
CA SER A 230 -10.71 20.42 26.96
C SER A 230 -10.73 21.89 27.40
N SER A 231 -11.12 22.79 26.49
CA SER A 231 -11.64 24.10 26.87
C SER A 231 -12.55 24.66 25.78
N ILE A 232 -13.78 24.93 26.21
CA ILE A 232 -14.87 25.65 25.54
C ILE A 232 -14.32 26.92 24.86
N SER A 233 -14.37 26.98 23.53
CA SER A 233 -14.78 28.15 22.73
C SER A 233 -14.67 27.85 21.24
N THR A 234 -15.63 28.40 20.52
CA THR A 234 -15.84 28.42 19.07
C THR A 234 -14.60 28.49 18.17
N SER A 235 -14.64 27.62 17.14
CA SER A 235 -13.96 27.71 15.84
C SER A 235 -12.53 27.12 15.70
N SER A 236 -12.40 26.24 14.68
CA SER A 236 -11.18 25.85 13.96
C SER A 236 -10.28 24.82 14.71
N SER A 237 -9.74 23.70 14.19
CA SER A 237 -9.54 23.15 12.84
C SER A 237 -9.19 21.64 12.94
N ILE A 238 -9.74 20.79 12.06
CA ILE A 238 -9.17 19.48 11.72
C ILE A 238 -8.20 19.72 10.56
N THR A 239 -6.91 19.79 10.83
CA THR A 239 -5.86 19.88 9.80
C THR A 239 -5.44 18.48 9.36
N LEU A 240 -6.31 17.81 8.61
CA LEU A 240 -5.76 17.04 7.49
C LEU A 240 -4.96 18.06 6.67
N VAL A 241 -3.72 17.74 6.31
CA VAL A 241 -2.88 18.55 5.43
C VAL A 241 -3.66 18.81 4.15
N THR A 242 -4.39 19.91 4.17
CA THR A 242 -4.91 20.58 3.01
C THR A 242 -3.63 21.10 2.39
N LEU A 243 -3.12 20.40 1.38
CA LEU A 243 -2.09 20.92 0.50
C LEU A 243 -2.60 22.30 0.06
N GLY A 244 -2.00 23.33 0.64
CA GLY A 244 -2.41 24.69 0.46
C GLY A 244 -2.16 25.08 -0.99
N ASN A 245 -3.22 25.54 -1.65
CA ASN A 245 -3.24 26.91 -2.12
C ASN A 245 -4.68 27.38 -2.25
N GLY A 246 -4.87 28.64 -1.88
CA GLY A 246 -6.15 29.17 -1.44
C GLY A 246 -7.25 29.24 -2.50
N LEU A 247 -8.42 29.52 -1.93
CA LEU A 247 -9.67 30.01 -2.53
C LEU A 247 -10.75 28.96 -2.85
N SER A 248 -11.85 29.13 -2.11
CA SER A 248 -13.24 28.78 -2.45
C SER A 248 -13.67 27.35 -2.17
N SER A 249 -14.31 27.16 -1.01
CA SER A 249 -15.36 26.15 -0.76
C SER A 249 -15.12 24.75 -1.34
N SER A 250 -13.89 24.25 -1.29
CA SER A 250 -13.58 22.90 -1.76
C SER A 250 -14.26 21.92 -0.81
N LYS A 251 -15.29 21.23 -1.33
CA LYS A 251 -16.02 20.20 -0.61
C LYS A 251 -14.99 19.22 -0.05
N HIS A 252 -14.89 19.13 1.27
CA HIS A 252 -13.95 18.22 1.93
C HIS A 252 -14.24 16.79 1.45
N ILE A 253 -13.36 16.24 0.61
CA ILE A 253 -13.51 14.88 0.10
C ILE A 253 -13.24 13.92 1.24
N ASP A 254 -14.17 13.00 1.47
CA ASP A 254 -13.99 11.93 2.43
C ASP A 254 -12.71 11.14 2.10
N PRO A 255 -11.74 11.01 3.05
CA PRO A 255 -10.51 10.27 2.82
C PRO A 255 -10.75 8.84 2.34
N ASP A 256 -11.83 8.19 2.76
CA ASP A 256 -12.15 6.81 2.36
C ASP A 256 -12.48 6.71 0.88
N VAL A 257 -13.25 7.69 0.38
CA VAL A 257 -13.58 7.81 -1.04
C VAL A 257 -12.31 8.07 -1.84
N LEU A 258 -11.43 8.94 -1.34
CA LEU A 258 -10.15 9.25 -1.97
C LEU A 258 -9.26 8.01 -2.10
N TYR A 259 -9.03 7.28 -1.00
CA TYR A 259 -8.21 6.06 -1.03
C TYR A 259 -8.85 4.96 -1.88
N GLY A 260 -10.19 4.84 -1.85
CA GLY A 260 -10.93 3.91 -2.70
C GLY A 260 -10.67 4.19 -4.18
N ARG A 261 -10.77 5.46 -4.60
CA ARG A 261 -10.48 5.87 -5.98
C ARG A 261 -9.04 5.61 -6.39
N ILE A 262 -8.06 5.97 -5.56
CA ILE A 262 -6.63 5.70 -5.86
C ILE A 262 -6.40 4.19 -6.02
N MET A 263 -6.99 3.37 -5.16
CA MET A 263 -6.89 1.92 -5.23
C MET A 263 -7.50 1.38 -6.52
N GLU A 264 -8.71 1.81 -6.88
CA GLU A 264 -9.38 1.40 -8.12
C GLU A 264 -8.59 1.83 -9.37
N ILE A 265 -8.05 3.05 -9.40
CA ILE A 265 -7.18 3.53 -10.48
C ILE A 265 -5.95 2.63 -10.59
N SER A 266 -5.25 2.40 -9.47
CA SER A 266 -4.03 1.57 -9.45
C SER A 266 -4.28 0.16 -9.97
N LEU A 267 -5.44 -0.41 -9.65
CA LEU A 267 -5.87 -1.73 -10.12
C LEU A 267 -6.22 -1.73 -11.61
N LYS A 268 -7.01 -0.75 -12.06
CA LYS A 268 -7.39 -0.59 -13.48
C LYS A 268 -6.17 -0.37 -14.37
N THR A 269 -5.22 0.45 -13.92
CA THR A 269 -4.00 0.78 -14.68
C THR A 269 -2.86 -0.22 -14.45
N GLN A 270 -3.08 -1.26 -13.64
CA GLN A 270 -2.06 -2.25 -13.24
C GLN A 270 -0.77 -1.60 -12.67
N HIS A 271 -0.90 -0.46 -12.01
CA HIS A 271 0.24 0.29 -11.49
C HIS A 271 0.64 -0.21 -10.09
N HIS A 272 1.33 -1.36 -10.05
CA HIS A 272 1.68 -2.07 -8.82
C HIS A 272 2.43 -1.21 -7.79
N ARG A 273 3.33 -0.32 -8.23
CA ARG A 273 4.09 0.55 -7.31
C ARG A 273 3.19 1.52 -6.52
N LEU A 274 2.15 2.03 -7.17
CA LEU A 274 1.18 2.92 -6.54
C LEU A 274 0.29 2.15 -5.57
N LEU A 275 -0.17 0.97 -6.00
CA LEU A 275 -0.95 0.09 -5.14
C LEU A 275 -0.16 -0.31 -3.88
N ASP A 276 1.09 -0.75 -4.04
CA ASP A 276 1.95 -1.16 -2.93
C ASP A 276 2.22 0.00 -1.96
N LEU A 277 2.53 1.19 -2.48
CA LEU A 277 2.73 2.38 -1.67
C LEU A 277 1.48 2.75 -0.89
N LEU A 278 0.32 2.79 -1.55
CA LEU A 278 -0.96 3.10 -0.93
C LEU A 278 -1.30 2.09 0.18
N VAL A 279 -1.18 0.80 -0.11
CA VAL A 279 -1.45 -0.27 0.84
C VAL A 279 -0.52 -0.18 2.05
N GLN A 280 0.78 0.05 1.86
CA GLN A 280 1.73 0.22 2.95
C GLN A 280 1.39 1.44 3.82
N GLN A 281 1.01 2.56 3.21
CA GLN A 281 0.56 3.75 3.95
C GLN A 281 -0.70 3.46 4.75
N LEU A 282 -1.68 2.78 4.16
CA LEU A 282 -2.93 2.44 4.84
C LEU A 282 -2.71 1.46 5.99
N ILE A 283 -1.91 0.40 5.81
CA ILE A 283 -1.54 -0.51 6.90
C ILE A 283 -0.90 0.28 8.06
N THR A 284 0.00 1.20 7.74
CA THR A 284 0.66 2.04 8.74
C THR A 284 -0.36 2.92 9.48
N LYS A 285 -1.27 3.57 8.75
CA LYS A 285 -2.32 4.42 9.35
C LYS A 285 -3.30 3.62 10.22
N VAL A 286 -3.73 2.46 9.74
CA VAL A 286 -4.67 1.57 10.45
C VAL A 286 -4.07 1.04 11.74
N LEU A 287 -2.83 0.57 11.69
CA LEU A 287 -2.19 -0.07 12.84
C LEU A 287 -1.60 0.94 13.84
N TRP A 288 -1.15 2.11 13.40
CA TRP A 288 -0.34 3.02 14.22
C TRP A 288 -0.91 4.43 14.39
N CYS A 289 -1.89 4.83 13.58
CA CYS A 289 -2.49 6.17 13.63
C CYS A 289 -3.99 6.13 13.98
N ASP A 290 -4.47 5.00 14.52
CA ASP A 290 -5.85 4.80 14.94
C ASP A 290 -6.91 5.03 13.84
N TYR A 291 -6.50 5.02 12.57
CA TYR A 291 -7.40 5.19 11.44
C TYR A 291 -8.27 3.95 11.24
N VAL A 292 -9.58 4.16 11.14
CA VAL A 292 -10.57 3.09 10.90
C VAL A 292 -11.20 3.33 9.53
N PRO A 293 -10.90 2.52 8.52
CA PRO A 293 -11.52 2.63 7.20
C PRO A 293 -13.03 2.46 7.28
N GLY A 294 -13.76 3.34 6.60
CA GLY A 294 -15.20 3.24 6.44
C GLY A 294 -15.63 2.24 5.37
N SER A 295 -16.95 2.09 5.26
CA SER A 295 -17.58 1.03 4.47
C SER A 295 -17.29 1.11 2.96
N ALA A 296 -17.08 2.32 2.41
CA ALA A 296 -16.74 2.53 1.00
C ALA A 296 -15.39 1.89 0.65
N LEU A 297 -14.35 2.19 1.44
CA LEU A 297 -13.01 1.64 1.24
C LEU A 297 -12.99 0.12 1.50
N ILE A 298 -13.67 -0.35 2.56
CA ILE A 298 -13.81 -1.79 2.85
C ILE A 298 -14.46 -2.54 1.68
N ARG A 299 -15.47 -1.97 1.03
CA ARG A 299 -16.13 -2.58 -0.13
C ARG A 299 -15.15 -2.78 -1.30
N VAL A 300 -14.30 -1.79 -1.58
CA VAL A 300 -13.26 -1.90 -2.61
C VAL A 300 -12.26 -3.00 -2.25
N MET A 301 -11.79 -3.05 -1.00
CA MET A 301 -10.87 -4.09 -0.53
C MET A 301 -11.49 -5.50 -0.63
N LYS A 302 -12.72 -5.68 -0.15
CA LYS A 302 -13.45 -6.96 -0.25
C LYS A 302 -13.67 -7.39 -1.71
N ARG A 303 -13.85 -6.45 -2.65
CA ARG A 303 -13.97 -6.79 -4.08
C ARG A 303 -12.66 -7.35 -4.67
N HIS A 304 -11.50 -6.87 -4.21
CA HIS A 304 -10.20 -7.13 -4.87
C HIS A 304 -9.20 -7.98 -4.07
N HIS A 305 -9.45 -8.29 -2.79
CA HIS A 305 -8.51 -9.04 -1.94
C HIS A 305 -8.08 -10.39 -2.52
N ARG A 306 -8.99 -11.11 -3.19
CA ARG A 306 -8.68 -12.42 -3.81
C ARG A 306 -7.68 -12.33 -4.96
N SER A 307 -7.61 -11.18 -5.63
CA SER A 307 -6.73 -10.97 -6.78
C SER A 307 -5.37 -10.40 -6.37
N HIS A 308 -5.29 -9.72 -5.22
CA HIS A 308 -4.10 -9.02 -4.77
C HIS A 308 -3.78 -9.30 -3.31
N LYS A 309 -2.69 -10.05 -3.08
CA LYS A 309 -2.19 -10.40 -1.74
C LYS A 309 -2.00 -9.18 -0.82
N MET A 310 -1.53 -8.05 -1.36
CA MET A 310 -1.32 -6.83 -0.57
C MET A 310 -2.64 -6.24 -0.05
N ILE A 311 -3.71 -6.29 -0.86
CA ILE A 311 -5.06 -5.86 -0.42
C ILE A 311 -5.60 -6.81 0.65
N ASP A 312 -5.33 -8.10 0.52
CA ASP A 312 -5.69 -9.11 1.53
C ASP A 312 -5.01 -8.82 2.89
N ILE A 313 -3.70 -8.53 2.88
CA ILE A 313 -2.94 -8.09 4.08
C ILE A 313 -3.57 -6.85 4.72
N LEU A 314 -3.91 -5.84 3.91
CA LEU A 314 -4.58 -4.63 4.41
C LEU A 314 -5.95 -4.94 5.01
N LEU A 315 -6.76 -5.78 4.37
CA LEU A 315 -8.06 -6.18 4.89
C LEU A 315 -7.91 -6.90 6.24
N GLY A 316 -6.92 -7.78 6.38
CA GLY A 316 -6.57 -8.40 7.67
C GLY A 316 -6.17 -7.39 8.74
N ALA A 317 -5.39 -6.35 8.40
CA ALA A 317 -5.05 -5.26 9.31
C ALA A 317 -6.28 -4.44 9.74
N VAL A 318 -7.22 -4.22 8.82
CA VAL A 318 -8.49 -3.53 9.12
C VAL A 318 -9.36 -4.35 10.06
N HIS A 319 -9.55 -5.64 9.79
CA HIS A 319 -10.30 -6.52 10.68
C HIS A 319 -9.64 -6.65 12.05
N TYR A 320 -8.30 -6.73 12.10
CA TYR A 320 -7.55 -6.65 13.36
C TYR A 320 -7.87 -5.37 14.13
N ARG A 321 -7.83 -4.22 13.46
CA ARG A 321 -8.12 -2.93 14.09
C ARG A 321 -9.57 -2.85 14.60
N MET A 322 -10.52 -3.37 13.83
CA MET A 322 -11.92 -3.46 14.25
C MET A 322 -12.05 -4.34 15.50
N LEU A 323 -11.42 -5.52 15.51
CA LEU A 323 -11.49 -6.48 16.60
C LEU A 323 -10.93 -5.92 17.92
N ILE A 324 -9.77 -5.24 17.89
CA ILE A 324 -9.18 -4.67 19.11
C ILE A 324 -9.99 -3.48 19.66
N ASN A 325 -10.78 -2.81 18.82
CA ASN A 325 -11.64 -1.70 19.21
C ASN A 325 -13.04 -2.15 19.64
N LEU A 326 -13.37 -3.45 19.53
CA LEU A 326 -14.66 -3.94 20.02
C LEU A 326 -14.74 -3.77 21.53
N PRO A 327 -15.86 -3.26 22.07
CA PRO A 327 -16.08 -3.17 23.50
C PRO A 327 -15.89 -4.54 24.15
N GLN A 328 -15.27 -4.57 25.33
CA GLN A 328 -15.03 -5.81 26.06
C GLN A 328 -16.02 -5.92 27.22
N PHE A 329 -16.61 -7.08 27.42
CA PHE A 329 -17.46 -7.34 28.58
C PHE A 329 -16.60 -7.76 29.77
N GLU A 330 -16.50 -6.90 30.77
CA GLU A 330 -15.94 -7.24 32.08
C GLU A 330 -17.04 -7.83 32.94
N GLN A 331 -17.11 -9.17 33.02
CA GLN A 331 -17.96 -9.81 34.01
C GLN A 331 -17.42 -9.50 35.42
N PRO A 332 -18.24 -8.97 36.34
CA PRO A 332 -17.85 -8.87 37.74
C PRO A 332 -17.53 -10.28 38.22
N PRO A 333 -16.35 -10.52 38.83
CA PRO A 333 -15.85 -11.87 39.08
C PRO A 333 -16.82 -12.65 39.98
N PRO A 334 -17.51 -13.69 39.47
CA PRO A 334 -18.25 -14.60 40.33
C PRO A 334 -17.22 -15.51 41.02
N HIS A 335 -17.06 -15.35 42.33
CA HIS A 335 -16.29 -16.23 43.24
C HIS A 335 -15.12 -17.01 42.58
N ASN A 336 -13.93 -16.39 42.52
CA ASN A 336 -12.62 -17.00 42.23
C ASN A 336 -12.26 -17.46 40.81
N THR A 337 -13.11 -17.34 39.78
CA THR A 337 -12.70 -17.64 38.39
C THR A 337 -12.50 -16.37 37.55
N PHE A 338 -11.24 -16.09 37.21
CA PHE A 338 -10.90 -15.03 36.25
C PHE A 338 -11.20 -15.51 34.83
N SER A 339 -12.40 -15.22 34.34
CA SER A 339 -12.73 -15.36 32.91
C SER A 339 -12.03 -14.25 32.12
N PRO A 340 -11.38 -14.56 30.97
CA PRO A 340 -10.82 -13.53 30.11
C PRO A 340 -11.95 -12.64 29.56
N PRO A 341 -11.70 -11.32 29.38
CA PRO A 341 -12.68 -10.43 28.78
C PRO A 341 -13.09 -10.96 27.40
N GLN A 342 -14.38 -10.85 27.10
CA GLN A 342 -14.95 -11.29 25.83
C GLN A 342 -15.35 -10.08 24.98
N PRO A 343 -15.10 -10.10 23.66
CA PRO A 343 -15.55 -9.04 22.77
C PRO A 343 -17.08 -9.01 22.67
N LEU A 344 -17.65 -7.81 22.73
CA LEU A 344 -19.06 -7.53 22.49
C LEU A 344 -19.25 -7.17 21.02
N PHE A 345 -20.00 -8.02 20.31
CA PHE A 345 -20.30 -7.82 18.89
C PHE A 345 -21.56 -6.97 18.70
N PRO A 346 -21.54 -5.99 17.79
CA PRO A 346 -22.74 -5.25 17.40
C PRO A 346 -23.83 -6.18 16.85
N TYR A 347 -25.10 -5.85 17.09
CA TYR A 347 -26.23 -6.65 16.62
C TYR A 347 -26.37 -6.64 15.09
N GLU A 348 -25.81 -5.63 14.44
CA GLU A 348 -25.80 -5.44 12.99
C GLU A 348 -24.75 -6.33 12.29
N MET A 349 -23.75 -6.83 13.03
CA MET A 349 -22.73 -7.72 12.46
C MET A 349 -23.35 -9.08 12.13
N ALA A 350 -23.12 -9.58 10.92
CA ALA A 350 -23.61 -10.89 10.49
C ALA A 350 -23.05 -12.01 11.38
N ILE A 351 -23.79 -13.11 11.54
CA ILE A 351 -23.40 -14.22 12.43
C ILE A 351 -22.06 -14.82 11.96
N GLU A 352 -21.88 -14.97 10.66
CA GLU A 352 -20.66 -15.49 10.03
C GLU A 352 -19.46 -14.59 10.34
N GLU A 353 -19.64 -13.28 10.22
CA GLU A 353 -18.59 -12.29 10.54
C GLU A 353 -18.25 -12.32 12.04
N ARG A 354 -19.24 -12.49 12.93
CA ARG A 354 -18.96 -12.68 14.38
C ARG A 354 -18.14 -13.93 14.64
N MET A 355 -18.45 -15.03 13.96
CA MET A 355 -17.71 -16.30 14.10
C MET A 355 -16.27 -16.15 13.60
N GLU A 356 -16.05 -15.47 12.47
CA GLU A 356 -14.72 -15.12 11.96
C GLU A 356 -13.92 -14.31 12.99
N PHE A 357 -14.52 -13.26 13.56
CA PHE A 357 -13.85 -12.42 14.56
C PHE A 357 -13.58 -13.15 15.87
N LEU A 358 -14.48 -14.04 16.32
CA LEU A 358 -14.26 -14.89 17.49
C LEU A 358 -13.09 -15.87 17.26
N ALA A 359 -13.04 -16.52 16.10
CA ALA A 359 -11.94 -17.39 15.73
C ALA A 359 -10.61 -16.63 15.66
N ALA A 360 -10.61 -15.43 15.07
CA ALA A 360 -9.46 -14.54 15.01
C ALA A 360 -9.00 -14.11 16.42
N HIS A 361 -9.93 -13.76 17.31
CA HIS A 361 -9.65 -13.41 18.70
C HIS A 361 -8.92 -14.54 19.44
N HIS A 362 -9.41 -15.77 19.32
CA HIS A 362 -8.76 -16.93 19.90
C HIS A 362 -7.36 -17.17 19.31
N SER A 363 -7.23 -17.06 17.98
CA SER A 363 -5.96 -17.25 17.25
C SER A 363 -4.92 -16.22 17.68
N LEU A 364 -5.28 -14.94 17.77
CA LEU A 364 -4.41 -13.85 18.22
C LEU A 364 -3.98 -14.03 19.68
N THR A 365 -4.92 -14.43 20.55
CA THR A 365 -4.60 -14.71 21.96
C THR A 365 -3.62 -15.87 22.10
N GLN A 366 -3.79 -16.94 21.32
CA GLN A 366 -2.86 -18.06 21.29
C GLN A 366 -1.50 -17.66 20.69
N LEU A 367 -1.51 -16.85 19.64
CA LEU A 367 -0.29 -16.31 19.03
C LEU A 367 0.52 -15.53 20.05
N TRP A 368 -0.11 -14.61 20.80
CA TRP A 368 0.58 -13.87 21.84
C TRP A 368 1.12 -14.78 22.95
N LYS A 369 0.33 -15.76 23.41
CA LYS A 369 0.80 -16.76 24.40
C LYS A 369 2.03 -17.53 23.90
N LYS A 370 2.07 -17.89 22.62
CA LYS A 370 3.23 -18.54 22.01
C LYS A 370 4.41 -17.58 21.93
N THR A 371 4.19 -16.38 21.39
CA THR A 371 5.21 -15.35 21.19
C THR A 371 5.89 -14.96 22.50
N LYS A 372 5.13 -14.64 23.55
CA LYS A 372 5.72 -14.22 24.82
C LYS A 372 6.63 -15.27 25.46
N ASN A 373 6.32 -16.56 25.27
CA ASN A 373 7.11 -17.66 25.83
C ASN A 373 8.35 -18.02 24.97
N ASN A 374 8.42 -17.52 23.74
CA ASN A 374 9.48 -17.85 22.79
C ASN A 374 10.17 -16.56 22.33
N ALA A 375 11.26 -16.18 23.00
CA ALA A 375 12.08 -15.04 22.58
C ALA A 375 12.57 -15.24 21.14
N PRO A 376 12.56 -14.20 20.28
CA PRO A 376 13.12 -14.29 18.94
C PRO A 376 14.57 -14.77 19.00
N GLU A 377 14.92 -15.73 18.15
CA GLU A 377 16.25 -16.32 18.15
C GLU A 377 17.29 -15.30 17.67
N LEU A 378 18.36 -15.15 18.44
CA LEU A 378 19.55 -14.44 17.98
C LEU A 378 20.20 -15.29 16.88
N ARG A 379 20.32 -14.74 15.68
CA ARG A 379 21.03 -15.40 14.59
C ARG A 379 22.49 -15.50 15.01
N THR A 380 22.92 -16.65 15.52
CA THR A 380 24.35 -16.93 15.55
C THR A 380 24.80 -16.95 14.11
N GLN A 381 25.37 -15.84 13.64
CA GLN A 381 26.26 -15.84 12.50
C GLN A 381 27.43 -16.72 12.91
N SER A 382 27.23 -18.04 12.89
CA SER A 382 28.33 -18.96 12.74
C SER A 382 29.05 -18.42 11.52
N HIS A 383 30.24 -17.87 11.76
CA HIS A 383 31.20 -17.52 10.73
C HIS A 383 31.51 -18.82 9.96
N GLU A 384 30.58 -19.26 9.12
CA GLU A 384 30.88 -19.78 7.79
C GLU A 384 31.36 -18.58 6.96
N ALA A 385 32.38 -17.88 7.49
CA ALA A 385 33.43 -17.32 6.69
C ALA A 385 33.98 -18.53 5.95
N SER A 386 33.32 -18.77 4.83
CA SER A 386 33.69 -19.71 3.82
C SER A 386 35.20 -19.53 3.67
N ALA A 387 35.94 -20.57 4.01
CA ALA A 387 37.11 -20.91 3.25
C ALA A 387 36.65 -21.17 1.80
N SER A 388 36.12 -20.13 1.14
CA SER A 388 36.09 -20.02 -0.31
C SER A 388 37.54 -19.78 -0.70
N SER A 389 38.32 -20.86 -0.63
CA SER A 389 39.53 -20.98 -1.39
C SER A 389 39.21 -20.47 -2.80
N PRO A 390 39.95 -19.50 -3.34
CA PRO A 390 39.74 -19.07 -4.72
C PRO A 390 39.82 -20.29 -5.64
N PRO A 391 38.99 -20.38 -6.70
CA PRO A 391 39.06 -21.50 -7.62
C PRO A 391 40.47 -21.55 -8.22
N SER A 392 41.26 -22.50 -7.74
CA SER A 392 42.61 -22.76 -8.23
C SER A 392 42.49 -23.16 -9.70
N SER A 393 42.92 -22.27 -10.57
CA SER A 393 43.16 -22.50 -11.98
C SER A 393 43.90 -23.83 -12.18
N LYS A 394 43.24 -24.78 -12.85
CA LYS A 394 43.83 -26.04 -13.27
C LYS A 394 44.91 -25.76 -14.32
N ARG A 395 46.18 -25.70 -13.91
CA ARG A 395 47.31 -25.85 -14.83
C ARG A 395 47.93 -27.23 -14.62
N SER A 396 47.76 -28.04 -15.65
CA SER A 396 48.29 -29.39 -15.84
C SER A 396 49.79 -29.47 -15.58
N SER A 397 50.23 -30.42 -14.74
CA SER A 397 51.60 -30.94 -14.75
C SER A 397 51.67 -32.34 -14.15
N LYS A 398 52.31 -33.20 -14.94
CA LYS A 398 52.57 -34.63 -14.80
C LYS A 398 53.50 -34.97 -13.62
N LYS A 399 53.21 -36.12 -12.98
CA LYS A 399 54.15 -37.21 -12.63
C LYS A 399 55.20 -36.92 -11.52
N LEU A 400 55.09 -37.61 -10.38
CA LEU A 400 55.96 -38.75 -10.02
C LEU A 400 55.51 -39.43 -8.71
N ARG A 401 55.65 -40.76 -8.71
CA ARG A 401 55.54 -41.68 -7.56
C ARG A 401 56.63 -41.43 -6.52
N SER A 402 56.34 -41.67 -5.24
CA SER A 402 57.12 -42.61 -4.40
C SER A 402 56.44 -42.89 -3.06
N SER A 403 56.29 -44.19 -2.75
CA SER A 403 55.95 -44.77 -1.46
C SER A 403 56.90 -44.35 -0.33
N ARG A 404 56.38 -44.23 0.91
CA ARG A 404 56.77 -45.10 2.05
C ARG A 404 56.03 -44.76 3.35
N ARG A 405 55.48 -45.85 3.93
CA ARG A 405 55.47 -46.28 5.35
C ARG A 405 55.07 -45.31 6.48
N ALA A 406 53.97 -45.70 7.12
CA ALA A 406 53.86 -46.21 8.48
C ALA A 406 54.06 -45.27 9.69
N SER A 407 53.05 -45.37 10.56
CA SER A 407 53.11 -45.24 12.03
C SER A 407 53.36 -43.85 12.61
N ALA A 408 52.32 -43.28 13.23
CA ALA A 408 52.38 -42.94 14.65
C ALA A 408 50.98 -42.51 15.15
N ASN A 409 50.53 -43.21 16.18
CA ASN A 409 49.58 -42.73 17.17
C ASN A 409 49.88 -41.29 17.58
N SER A 410 48.89 -40.41 17.49
CA SER A 410 48.75 -39.22 18.34
C SER A 410 47.25 -39.09 18.62
N SER A 411 46.82 -39.65 19.75
CA SER A 411 46.44 -38.83 20.92
C SER A 411 45.42 -37.76 20.55
N GLU A 412 44.20 -38.22 20.27
CA GLU A 412 43.01 -37.91 21.09
C GLU A 412 43.28 -36.77 22.09
N SER A 413 43.33 -35.53 21.58
CA SER A 413 43.50 -34.32 22.37
C SER A 413 42.25 -33.49 22.19
N ASP A 414 41.51 -33.38 23.28
CA ASP A 414 40.31 -32.58 23.51
C ASP A 414 39.87 -31.68 22.36
N LYS A 415 38.89 -32.17 21.60
CA LYS A 415 37.99 -31.30 20.83
C LYS A 415 37.14 -30.54 21.83
N HIS A 416 37.71 -29.52 22.46
CA HIS A 416 36.93 -28.47 23.12
C HIS A 416 36.01 -27.88 22.06
N LEU A 417 34.76 -28.35 22.04
CA LEU A 417 33.70 -27.75 21.27
C LEU A 417 33.72 -26.25 21.59
N PRO A 418 33.81 -25.38 20.59
CA PRO A 418 33.87 -23.95 20.83
C PRO A 418 32.63 -23.57 21.65
N HIS A 419 32.85 -23.23 22.92
CA HIS A 419 31.80 -22.73 23.78
C HIS A 419 31.19 -21.53 23.06
N ASP A 420 29.88 -21.56 22.87
CA ASP A 420 29.13 -20.47 22.26
C ASP A 420 29.38 -19.19 23.08
N LEU A 421 30.25 -18.33 22.54
CA LEU A 421 30.71 -17.09 23.16
C LEU A 421 29.55 -16.15 23.51
N HIS A 422 28.36 -16.40 22.96
CA HIS A 422 27.14 -15.62 23.17
C HIS A 422 26.06 -16.35 23.99
N SER A 423 26.40 -17.47 24.66
CA SER A 423 25.45 -18.17 25.55
C SER A 423 24.91 -17.28 26.68
N SER A 424 25.76 -16.44 27.27
CA SER A 424 25.34 -15.42 28.27
C SER A 424 24.40 -14.37 27.66
N CYS A 425 24.72 -13.87 26.47
CA CYS A 425 23.89 -12.91 25.73
C CYS A 425 22.51 -13.49 25.40
N LYS A 426 22.43 -14.77 24.97
CA LYS A 426 21.17 -15.47 24.70
C LYS A 426 20.29 -15.57 25.95
N ASN A 427 20.89 -15.88 27.10
CA ASN A 427 20.17 -15.95 28.38
C ASN A 427 19.68 -14.57 28.83
N THR A 428 20.52 -13.53 28.71
CA THR A 428 20.11 -12.15 28.99
C THR A 428 19.00 -11.69 28.05
N TRP A 429 19.10 -11.95 26.75
CA TRP A 429 18.06 -11.64 25.77
C TRP A 429 16.71 -12.26 26.16
N ARG A 430 16.69 -13.57 26.47
CA ARG A 430 15.48 -14.27 26.91
C ARG A 430 14.88 -13.65 28.18
N ARG A 431 15.71 -13.31 29.17
CA ARG A 431 15.28 -12.65 30.41
C ARG A 431 14.68 -11.26 30.14
N VAL A 432 15.34 -10.44 29.33
CA VAL A 432 14.87 -9.11 28.93
C VAL A 432 13.56 -9.20 28.16
N TRP A 433 13.45 -10.13 27.22
CA TRP A 433 12.22 -10.41 26.46
C TRP A 433 11.04 -10.75 27.39
N LEU A 434 11.20 -11.75 28.26
CA LEU A 434 10.14 -12.18 29.18
C LEU A 434 9.69 -11.05 30.11
N SER A 435 10.64 -10.27 30.63
CA SER A 435 10.33 -9.09 31.45
C SER A 435 9.56 -8.03 30.66
N ALA A 436 9.96 -7.76 29.42
CA ALA A 436 9.29 -6.80 28.55
C ALA A 436 7.87 -7.25 28.15
N CYS A 437 7.66 -8.53 27.86
CA CYS A 437 6.32 -9.08 27.57
C CYS A 437 5.38 -8.96 28.77
N SER A 438 5.85 -9.31 29.98
CA SER A 438 5.06 -9.15 31.21
C SER A 438 4.70 -7.68 31.47
N TYR A 439 5.64 -6.77 31.23
CA TYR A 439 5.38 -5.33 31.29
C TYR A 439 4.31 -4.89 30.28
N ALA A 440 4.39 -5.37 29.04
CA ALA A 440 3.43 -5.05 27.99
C ALA A 440 2.01 -5.54 28.30
N GLU A 441 1.85 -6.77 28.79
CA GLU A 441 0.53 -7.31 29.21
C GLU A 441 -0.09 -6.45 30.31
N ASN A 442 0.70 -6.04 31.30
CA ASN A 442 0.23 -5.19 32.39
C ASN A 442 -0.13 -3.78 31.90
N GLN A 443 0.64 -3.21 30.97
CA GLN A 443 0.37 -1.90 30.42
C GLN A 443 -0.93 -1.88 29.60
N ILE A 444 -1.11 -2.83 28.68
CA ILE A 444 -2.32 -2.91 27.85
C ILE A 444 -3.56 -3.15 28.71
N ARG A 445 -3.46 -4.03 29.72
CA ARG A 445 -4.56 -4.26 30.68
C ARG A 445 -4.96 -3.02 31.46
N ARG A 446 -4.00 -2.17 31.86
CA ARG A 446 -4.28 -0.91 32.58
C ARG A 446 -5.01 0.14 31.74
N HIS A 447 -4.89 0.06 30.42
CA HIS A 447 -5.56 0.96 29.48
C HIS A 447 -6.86 0.35 28.92
N SER A 448 -7.43 -0.65 29.59
CA SER A 448 -8.62 -1.39 29.12
C SER A 448 -8.44 -1.93 27.69
N GLY A 449 -7.20 -2.22 27.30
CA GLY A 449 -6.87 -2.72 25.98
C GLY A 449 -7.29 -4.18 25.81
N SER A 450 -7.66 -4.55 24.59
CA SER A 450 -8.06 -5.91 24.26
C SER A 450 -6.90 -6.90 24.45
N PRO A 451 -7.14 -8.10 25.04
CA PRO A 451 -6.10 -9.12 25.17
C PRO A 451 -5.63 -9.67 23.81
N CYS A 452 -6.38 -9.42 22.73
CA CYS A 452 -5.96 -9.78 21.37
C CYS A 452 -5.13 -8.69 20.67
N ASP A 453 -4.78 -7.59 21.35
CA ASP A 453 -3.91 -6.54 20.78
C ASP A 453 -2.43 -6.96 20.74
N VAL A 454 -2.14 -8.00 19.95
CA VAL A 454 -0.79 -8.58 19.80
C VAL A 454 0.22 -7.56 19.28
N LEU A 455 -0.18 -6.71 18.33
CA LEU A 455 0.70 -5.70 17.74
C LEU A 455 0.96 -4.53 18.71
N GLY A 456 -0.04 -4.10 19.48
CA GLY A 456 0.16 -3.13 20.56
C GLY A 456 1.07 -3.69 21.66
N MET A 457 0.86 -4.95 22.07
CA MET A 457 1.74 -5.63 23.03
C MET A 457 3.17 -5.77 22.49
N LEU A 458 3.35 -6.14 21.22
CA LEU A 458 4.66 -6.20 20.57
C LEU A 458 5.33 -4.82 20.51
N LYS A 459 4.60 -3.76 20.16
CA LYS A 459 5.13 -2.38 20.15
C LYS A 459 5.65 -1.97 21.53
N VAL A 460 4.88 -2.20 22.58
CA VAL A 460 5.29 -1.91 23.97
C VAL A 460 6.50 -2.76 24.36
N THR A 461 6.49 -4.04 23.99
CA THR A 461 7.60 -4.97 24.25
C THR A 461 8.88 -4.49 23.56
N MET A 462 8.82 -4.10 22.28
CA MET A 462 9.98 -3.58 21.53
C MET A 462 10.57 -2.32 22.18
N LEU A 463 9.74 -1.37 22.57
CA LEU A 463 10.18 -0.15 23.27
C LEU A 463 10.85 -0.50 24.61
N ARG A 464 10.29 -1.46 25.35
CA ARG A 464 10.82 -1.89 26.64
C ARG A 464 12.13 -2.67 26.50
N VAL A 465 12.22 -3.57 25.52
CA VAL A 465 13.45 -4.30 25.19
C VAL A 465 14.57 -3.33 24.84
N ARG A 466 14.33 -2.35 23.95
CA ARG A 466 15.35 -1.34 23.59
C ARG A 466 15.89 -0.59 24.80
N LYS A 467 15.02 -0.22 25.74
CA LYS A 467 15.43 0.43 26.99
C LYS A 467 16.28 -0.50 27.86
N LEU A 468 15.80 -1.72 28.10
CA LEU A 468 16.47 -2.68 28.97
C LEU A 468 17.83 -3.14 28.41
N THR A 469 17.95 -3.33 27.10
CA THR A 469 19.24 -3.73 26.50
C THR A 469 20.24 -2.58 26.43
N ALA A 470 19.79 -1.33 26.40
CA ALA A 470 20.67 -0.17 26.53
C ALA A 470 21.22 -0.03 27.96
N ASP A 471 20.44 -0.41 28.97
CA ASP A 471 20.81 -0.31 30.38
C ASP A 471 21.61 -1.54 30.89
N ASP A 472 21.47 -2.71 30.26
CA ASP A 472 22.06 -3.98 30.72
C ASP A 472 23.40 -4.30 30.00
N CYS A 473 24.52 -4.22 30.73
CA CYS A 473 25.85 -4.55 30.20
C CYS A 473 26.09 -6.05 29.94
N SER A 474 25.16 -6.95 30.31
CA SER A 474 25.33 -8.40 30.16
C SER A 474 24.97 -8.94 28.77
N ILE A 475 24.43 -8.10 27.88
CA ILE A 475 24.25 -8.41 26.45
C ILE A 475 25.16 -7.49 25.63
N CYS A 476 25.92 -8.08 24.70
CA CYS A 476 26.75 -7.25 23.81
C CYS A 476 25.88 -6.51 22.79
N LEU A 477 26.37 -5.37 22.30
CA LEU A 477 25.66 -4.53 21.34
C LEU A 477 25.20 -5.31 20.09
N HIS A 478 26.06 -6.21 19.57
CA HIS A 478 25.75 -7.00 18.38
C HIS A 478 24.52 -7.90 18.60
N CYS A 479 24.50 -8.71 19.67
CA CYS A 479 23.35 -9.54 20.02
C CYS A 479 22.09 -8.71 20.31
N SER A 480 22.22 -7.51 20.90
CA SER A 480 21.07 -6.63 21.08
C SER A 480 20.50 -6.16 19.75
N LEU A 481 21.34 -5.79 18.78
CA LEU A 481 20.87 -5.36 17.45
C LEU A 481 20.22 -6.51 16.67
N GLU A 482 20.81 -7.70 16.70
CA GLU A 482 20.21 -8.89 16.07
C GLU A 482 18.87 -9.26 16.70
N GLY A 483 18.74 -9.17 18.02
CA GLY A 483 17.48 -9.38 18.72
C GLY A 483 16.41 -8.36 18.31
N LEU A 484 16.79 -7.09 18.14
CA LEU A 484 15.88 -6.04 17.68
C LEU A 484 15.45 -6.26 16.21
N GLU A 485 16.35 -6.68 15.33
CA GLU A 485 16.01 -7.05 13.95
C GLU A 485 15.04 -8.25 13.93
N ALA A 486 15.29 -9.27 14.76
CA ALA A 486 14.40 -10.43 14.87
C ALA A 486 13.00 -10.04 15.37
N LEU A 487 12.89 -8.99 16.20
CA LEU A 487 11.60 -8.43 16.60
C LEU A 487 10.86 -7.73 15.46
N ASP A 488 11.57 -6.97 14.62
CA ASP A 488 10.98 -6.37 13.43
C ASP A 488 10.45 -7.45 12.48
N VAL A 489 11.23 -8.52 12.28
CA VAL A 489 10.80 -9.68 11.47
C VAL A 489 9.57 -10.36 12.08
N LEU A 490 9.53 -10.55 13.39
CA LEU A 490 8.38 -11.13 14.09
C LEU A 490 7.12 -10.26 13.92
N ARG A 491 7.24 -8.94 14.07
CA ARG A 491 6.13 -8.00 13.84
C ARG A 491 5.60 -8.15 12.41
N ASP A 492 6.48 -8.14 11.43
CA ASP A 492 6.09 -8.24 10.02
C ASP A 492 5.45 -9.61 9.72
N GLN A 493 5.91 -10.70 10.35
CA GLN A 493 5.26 -12.02 10.27
C GLN A 493 3.85 -12.02 10.86
N VAL A 494 3.62 -11.31 11.97
CA VAL A 494 2.27 -11.16 12.54
C VAL A 494 1.37 -10.40 11.57
N ILE A 495 1.84 -9.28 11.00
CA ILE A 495 1.09 -8.48 10.02
C ILE A 495 0.76 -9.30 8.76
N ASP A 496 1.76 -9.97 8.17
CA ASP A 496 1.60 -10.85 6.99
C ASP A 496 0.62 -12.01 7.27
N GLY A 497 0.52 -12.45 8.52
CA GLY A 497 -0.34 -13.56 8.95
C GLY A 497 -1.78 -13.17 9.27
N LEU A 498 -2.09 -11.87 9.41
CA LEU A 498 -3.43 -11.42 9.79
C LEU A 498 -4.55 -11.94 8.87
N PRO A 499 -4.43 -11.92 7.52
CA PRO A 499 -5.53 -12.36 6.66
C PRO A 499 -5.99 -13.80 6.91
N GLY A 500 -5.02 -14.69 7.18
CA GLY A 500 -5.29 -16.08 7.49
C GLY A 500 -5.99 -16.28 8.84
N MET A 501 -5.93 -15.31 9.76
CA MET A 501 -6.62 -15.40 11.05
C MET A 501 -8.10 -15.02 10.97
N PHE A 502 -8.48 -14.26 9.94
CA PHE A 502 -9.87 -13.81 9.71
C PHE A 502 -10.58 -14.63 8.62
N SER A 503 -9.99 -15.74 8.18
CA SER A 503 -10.63 -16.65 7.23
C SER A 503 -11.21 -17.84 8.00
N TYR A 504 -12.54 -17.91 8.11
CA TYR A 504 -13.22 -19.09 8.65
C TYR A 504 -13.47 -20.08 7.50
N THR A 505 -12.59 -21.07 7.35
CA THR A 505 -12.71 -22.15 6.37
C THR A 505 -13.39 -23.38 6.93
#